data_AF-A0A1V9PXT5-F1
#
_entry.id   AF-A0A1V9PXT5-F1
#
_cell.length_a   1.000
_cell.length_b   1.000
_cell.length_c   1.000
_cell.angle_alpha   90.00
_cell.angle_beta   90.00
_cell.angle_gamma   90.00
#
_symmetry.space_group_name_H-M   'P 1'
#
loop_
_entity.id
_entity.type
_entity.pdbx_description
1 polymer ?
#
loop_
_entity_poly.entity_id
_entity_poly.type
_entity_poly.pdbx_seq_one_letter_code
_entity_poly.pdbx_strand_id
1 'polypeptide(L)'
;MKIFKVINNNIVITLDQNNQEIILMGRGLGFKQRPGNNIDENLIEKRFSLSSSDNEESSVSQLLSNISLEDIRVATQILNYAEDIFNTKVSDSKVIALSDHIHKL
;
A
#
# COMPACT_ATOMS: atom_id res chain seq x y z
N MET A 1 -11.40 -12.54 -1.06
CA MET A 1 -10.01 -12.25 -1.47
C MET A 1 -9.03 -12.98 -0.55
N LYS A 2 -7.87 -13.46 -1.02
CA LYS A 2 -6.89 -14.21 -0.20
C LYS A 2 -5.54 -13.51 -0.15
N ILE A 3 -4.85 -13.64 0.97
CA ILE A 3 -3.49 -13.12 1.14
C ILE A 3 -2.54 -13.90 0.24
N PHE A 4 -1.85 -13.19 -0.65
CA PHE A 4 -0.74 -13.72 -1.44
C PHE A 4 0.56 -13.63 -0.65
N LYS A 5 0.84 -12.47 -0.04
CA LYS A 5 2.04 -12.21 0.77
C LYS A 5 1.71 -11.29 1.94
N VAL A 6 2.36 -11.50 3.08
CA VAL A 6 2.30 -10.58 4.24
C VAL A 6 3.59 -9.76 4.22
N ILE A 7 3.47 -8.43 4.29
CA ILE A 7 4.61 -7.51 4.27
C ILE A 7 4.97 -7.12 5.70
N ASN A 8 3.98 -6.66 6.46
CA ASN A 8 4.11 -6.36 7.88
C ASN A 8 2.73 -6.48 8.58
N ASN A 9 2.62 -6.03 9.83
CA ASN A 9 1.37 -6.11 10.60
C ASN A 9 0.18 -5.35 9.97
N ASN A 10 0.43 -4.39 9.08
CA ASN A 10 -0.58 -3.50 8.52
C ASN A 10 -0.73 -3.63 6.99
N ILE A 11 0.19 -4.34 6.33
CA ILE A 11 0.27 -4.38 4.86
C ILE A 11 0.33 -5.83 4.39
N VAL A 12 -0.55 -6.17 3.46
CA VAL A 12 -0.59 -7.46 2.77
C VAL A 12 -0.73 -7.26 1.27
N ILE A 13 -0.27 -8.23 0.49
CA ILE A 13 -0.47 -8.28 -0.96
C ILE A 13 -1.50 -9.36 -1.26
N THR A 14 -2.37 -9.08 -2.21
CA THR A 14 -3.32 -10.03 -2.81
C THR A 14 -3.19 -9.99 -4.32
N LEU A 15 -3.89 -10.88 -5.00
CA LEU A 15 -3.97 -10.90 -6.46
C LEU A 15 -5.39 -10.53 -6.88
N ASP A 16 -5.48 -9.71 -7.92
CA ASP A 16 -6.75 -9.37 -8.57
C ASP A 16 -7.22 -10.49 -9.52
N GLN A 17 -8.29 -10.23 -10.28
CA GLN A 17 -8.83 -11.21 -11.24
C GLN A 17 -7.89 -11.52 -12.43
N ASN A 18 -6.93 -10.64 -12.69
CA ASN A 18 -5.94 -10.74 -13.76
C ASN A 18 -4.57 -11.22 -13.24
N ASN A 19 -4.50 -11.74 -12.00
CA ASN A 19 -3.27 -12.09 -11.31
C ASN A 19 -2.29 -10.92 -11.10
N GLN A 20 -2.77 -9.68 -11.10
CA GLN A 20 -1.94 -8.51 -10.76
C GLN A 20 -1.88 -8.31 -9.25
N GLU A 21 -0.71 -7.93 -8.76
CA GLU A 21 -0.53 -7.65 -7.34
C GLU A 21 -1.29 -6.37 -6.93
N ILE A 22 -2.11 -6.51 -5.90
CA ILE A 22 -2.74 -5.40 -5.20
C ILE A 22 -2.19 -5.37 -3.78
N ILE A 23 -1.67 -4.21 -3.39
CA ILE A 23 -1.28 -3.93 -2.02
C ILE A 23 -2.50 -3.44 -1.26
N LEU A 24 -2.74 -4.05 -0.11
CA LEU A 24 -3.80 -3.67 0.82
C LEU A 24 -3.18 -3.20 2.11
N MET A 25 -3.71 -2.10 2.62
CA MET A 25 -3.22 -1.48 3.85
C MET A 25 -4.38 -1.29 4.81
N GLY A 26 -4.09 -1.50 6.09
CA GLY A 26 -5.09 -1.45 7.13
C GLY A 26 -4.50 -1.74 8.50
N ARG A 27 -4.99 -1.07 9.54
CA ARG A 27 -4.51 -1.32 10.91
C ARG A 27 -4.71 -2.79 11.30
N GLY A 28 -3.61 -3.49 11.56
CA GLY A 28 -3.62 -4.90 11.97
C GLY A 28 -3.97 -5.89 10.86
N LEU A 29 -4.04 -5.46 9.60
CA LEU A 29 -4.46 -6.29 8.47
C LEU A 29 -3.57 -7.53 8.26
N GLY A 30 -2.27 -7.41 8.51
CA GLY A 30 -1.30 -8.51 8.42
C GLY A 30 -0.99 -9.17 9.77
N PHE A 31 -1.58 -8.69 10.86
CA PHE A 31 -1.26 -9.18 12.20
C PHE A 31 -1.71 -10.64 12.38
N LYS A 32 -0.76 -11.52 12.68
CA LYS A 32 -0.96 -12.98 12.81
C LYS A 32 -1.54 -13.66 11.55
N GLN A 33 -1.45 -13.01 10.40
CA GLN A 33 -1.88 -13.59 9.12
C GLN A 33 -0.74 -14.33 8.41
N ARG A 34 -1.10 -15.17 7.44
CA ARG A 34 -0.19 -15.91 6.56
C ARG A 34 -0.74 -15.97 5.14
N PRO A 35 0.12 -16.22 4.13
CA PRO A 35 -0.34 -16.53 2.78
C PRO A 35 -1.42 -17.62 2.77
N GLY A 36 -2.46 -17.39 1.97
CA GLY A 36 -3.64 -18.27 1.86
C GLY A 36 -4.79 -17.95 2.82
N ASN A 37 -4.57 -17.14 3.88
CA ASN A 37 -5.67 -16.69 4.73
C ASN A 37 -6.65 -15.78 3.97
N ASN A 38 -7.92 -15.77 4.41
CA ASN A 38 -8.90 -14.82 3.91
C ASN A 38 -8.60 -13.42 4.47
N ILE A 39 -8.83 -12.41 3.65
CA ILE A 39 -8.63 -11.02 4.03
C ILE A 39 -9.93 -10.51 4.65
N ASP A 40 -9.84 -9.92 5.84
CA ASP A 40 -10.96 -9.18 6.44
C ASP A 40 -11.08 -7.83 5.75
N GLU A 41 -12.13 -7.67 4.93
CA GLU A 41 -12.34 -6.46 4.15
C GLU A 41 -12.64 -5.23 5.01
N ASN A 42 -13.11 -5.42 6.25
CA ASN A 42 -13.38 -4.31 7.17
C ASN A 42 -12.11 -3.64 7.69
N LEU A 43 -10.98 -4.35 7.64
CA LEU A 43 -9.68 -3.81 8.05
C LEU A 43 -9.01 -3.05 6.91
N ILE A 44 -9.51 -3.13 5.67
CA ILE A 44 -8.88 -2.46 4.53
C ILE A 44 -9.20 -0.96 4.58
N GLU A 45 -8.17 -0.15 4.74
CA GLU A 45 -8.25 1.31 4.68
C GLU A 45 -7.90 1.83 3.28
N LYS A 46 -6.93 1.20 2.61
CA LYS A 46 -6.47 1.63 1.29
C LYS A 46 -6.02 0.46 0.43
N ARG A 47 -6.21 0.61 -0.88
CA ARG A 47 -5.80 -0.35 -1.92
C ARG A 47 -4.90 0.38 -2.90
N PHE A 48 -3.79 -0.23 -3.29
CA PHE A 48 -2.88 0.28 -4.29
C PHE A 48 -2.65 -0.80 -5.34
N SER A 49 -2.85 -0.45 -6.60
CA SER A 49 -2.55 -1.34 -7.72
C SER A 49 -1.15 -1.06 -8.22
N LEU A 50 -0.32 -2.10 -8.30
CA LEU A 50 0.98 -2.00 -8.97
C LEU A 50 0.75 -2.14 -10.47
N SER A 51 1.05 -1.09 -11.24
CA SER A 51 1.09 -1.19 -12.70
C SER A 51 2.33 -1.99 -13.12
N SER A 52 2.13 -2.90 -14.08
CA SER A 52 2.96 -4.05 -14.46
C SER A 52 4.35 -3.74 -15.06
N SER A 53 5.17 -2.95 -14.37
CA SER A 53 6.60 -2.85 -14.65
C SER A 53 7.34 -3.79 -13.70
N ASP A 54 7.87 -4.91 -14.18
CA ASP A 54 8.49 -5.99 -13.37
C ASP A 54 9.59 -5.53 -12.38
N ASN A 55 10.17 -4.33 -12.58
CA ASN A 55 11.21 -3.75 -11.72
C ASN A 55 10.66 -2.91 -10.55
N GLU A 56 9.40 -2.46 -10.60
CA GLU A 56 8.81 -1.57 -9.59
C GLU A 56 8.18 -2.36 -8.42
N GLU A 57 7.62 -3.55 -8.66
CA GLU A 57 6.94 -4.35 -7.64
C GLU A 57 7.84 -4.76 -6.46
N SER A 58 9.02 -5.31 -6.77
CA SER A 58 9.98 -5.74 -5.75
C SER A 58 10.47 -4.55 -4.90
N SER A 59 10.74 -3.42 -5.55
CA SER A 59 11.21 -2.20 -4.89
C SER A 59 10.12 -1.61 -3.99
N VAL A 60 8.87 -1.55 -4.45
CA VAL A 60 7.74 -1.05 -3.65
C VAL A 60 7.47 -1.95 -2.46
N SER A 61 7.46 -3.28 -2.64
CA SER A 61 7.29 -4.23 -1.54
C SER A 61 8.39 -4.09 -0.48
N GLN A 62 9.62 -3.76 -0.86
CA GLN A 62 10.74 -3.52 0.05
C GLN A 62 10.63 -2.16 0.76
N LEU A 63 10.22 -1.11 0.06
CA LEU A 63 10.01 0.20 0.68
C LEU A 63 8.93 0.10 1.77
N LEU A 64 7.82 -0.56 1.44
CA LEU A 64 6.69 -0.73 2.36
C LEU A 64 6.97 -1.62 3.58
N SER A 65 8.05 -2.41 3.59
CA SER A 65 8.40 -3.20 4.78
C SER A 65 8.86 -2.32 5.95
N ASN A 66 9.43 -1.15 5.65
CA ASN A 66 10.05 -0.27 6.64
C ASN A 66 9.17 0.93 6.99
N ILE A 67 8.26 1.32 6.10
CA ILE A 67 7.38 2.47 6.29
C ILE A 67 6.22 2.15 7.26
N SER A 68 5.93 3.06 8.18
CA SER A 68 4.80 2.91 9.10
C SER A 68 3.45 3.25 8.44
N LEU A 69 2.35 2.72 8.98
CA LEU A 69 1.01 3.05 8.47
C LEU A 69 0.71 4.56 8.63
N GLU A 70 1.20 5.16 9.70
CA GLU A 70 1.10 6.58 9.98
C GLU A 70 1.80 7.43 8.91
N ASP A 71 3.02 7.08 8.48
CA ASP A 71 3.75 7.80 7.42
C ASP A 71 2.95 7.81 6.11
N ILE A 72 2.33 6.68 5.76
CA ILE A 72 1.49 6.54 4.56
C ILE A 72 0.23 7.39 4.66
N ARG A 73 -0.38 7.47 5.85
CA ARG A 73 -1.55 8.32 6.08
C ARG A 73 -1.19 9.79 5.94
N VAL A 74 -0.07 10.23 6.52
CA VAL A 74 0.39 11.63 6.40
C VAL A 74 0.69 11.96 4.94
N ALA A 75 1.42 11.11 4.22
CA ALA A 75 1.69 11.29 2.79
C ALA A 75 0.39 11.38 1.97
N THR A 76 -0.57 10.50 2.26
CA THR A 76 -1.89 10.52 1.60
C THR A 76 -2.63 11.83 1.87
N GLN A 77 -2.64 12.32 3.11
CA GLN A 77 -3.29 13.58 3.46
C GLN A 77 -2.66 14.77 2.72
N ILE A 78 -1.33 14.83 2.68
CA ILE A 78 -0.60 15.90 1.95
C ILE A 78 -0.95 15.87 0.47
N LEU A 79 -0.96 14.69 -0.14
CA LEU A 79 -1.21 14.54 -1.57
C LEU A 79 -2.66 14.83 -1.92
N ASN A 80 -3.64 14.35 -1.13
CA ASN A 80 -5.05 14.67 -1.34
C ASN A 80 -5.29 16.19 -1.26
N TYR A 81 -4.66 16.86 -0.29
CA TYR A 81 -4.73 18.32 -0.19
C TYR A 81 -4.15 19.02 -1.43
N ALA A 82 -3.06 18.50 -1.99
CA ALA A 82 -2.50 19.01 -3.24
C ALA A 82 -3.41 18.72 -4.46
N GLU A 83 -4.02 17.55 -4.53
CA GLU A 83 -5.00 17.21 -5.59
C GLU A 83 -6.16 18.21 -5.61
N ASP A 84 -6.70 18.54 -4.43
CA ASP A 84 -7.80 19.50 -4.29
C ASP A 84 -7.40 20.91 -4.76
N ILE A 85 -6.17 21.35 -4.46
CA ILE A 85 -5.67 22.67 -4.87
C ILE A 85 -5.40 22.72 -6.38
N PHE A 86 -4.77 21.69 -6.92
CA PHE A 86 -4.28 21.68 -8.30
C PHE A 86 -5.26 21.04 -9.29
N ASN A 87 -6.39 20.52 -8.81
CA ASN A 87 -7.41 19.80 -9.57
C ASN A 87 -6.79 18.71 -10.47
N THR A 88 -5.86 17.95 -9.90
CA THR A 88 -5.10 16.91 -10.58
C THR A 88 -5.14 15.60 -9.80
N LYS A 89 -4.95 14.48 -10.49
CA LYS A 89 -4.81 13.18 -9.83
C LYS A 89 -3.35 12.84 -9.58
N VAL A 90 -3.07 12.40 -8.38
CA VAL A 90 -1.82 11.85 -7.90
C VAL A 90 -1.90 10.33 -8.05
N SER A 91 -0.85 9.75 -8.62
CA SER A 91 -0.73 8.30 -8.72
C SER A 91 -0.36 7.69 -7.38
N ASP A 92 -0.81 6.47 -7.16
CA ASP A 92 -0.46 5.59 -6.04
C ASP A 92 1.04 5.51 -5.76
N SER A 93 1.86 5.48 -6.82
CA SER A 93 3.32 5.49 -6.73
C SER A 93 3.89 6.74 -6.02
N LYS A 94 3.26 7.91 -6.17
CA LYS A 94 3.70 9.14 -5.51
C LYS A 94 3.38 9.12 -4.02
N VAL A 95 2.31 8.45 -3.61
CA VAL A 95 2.00 8.24 -2.19
C VAL A 95 3.11 7.43 -1.53
N ILE A 96 3.52 6.33 -2.16
CA ILE A 96 4.60 5.48 -1.63
C ILE A 96 5.91 6.26 -1.56
N ALA A 97 6.28 6.99 -2.62
CA ALA A 97 7.50 7.79 -2.65
C ALA A 97 7.52 8.85 -1.54
N LEU A 98 6.42 9.60 -1.35
CA LEU A 98 6.35 10.60 -0.30
C LEU A 98 6.37 9.97 1.10
N SER A 99 5.74 8.80 1.27
CA SER A 99 5.76 8.07 2.55
C SER A 99 7.19 7.66 2.93
N ASP A 100 7.98 7.17 1.96
CA ASP A 100 9.40 6.86 2.15
C ASP A 100 10.23 8.12 2.49
N HIS A 101 9.95 9.24 1.84
CA HIS A 101 10.60 10.51 2.17
C HIS A 101 10.29 10.97 3.60
N ILE A 102 9.02 10.90 4.03
CA ILE A 102 8.61 11.26 5.40
C ILE A 102 9.28 10.36 6.43
N HIS A 103 9.35 9.06 6.18
CA HIS A 103 9.96 8.10 7.08
C HIS A 103 11.46 8.35 7.32
N LYS A 104 12.15 8.98 6.37
CA LYS A 104 13.58 9.30 6.43
C LYS A 104 13.89 10.65 7.09
N LEU A 105 12.88 11.45 7.43
CA LEU A 105 13.04 12.72 8.15
C LEU A 105 13.28 12.46 9.64
#